data_AF-A0A2T2TH40-F1
#
_entry.id   AF-A0A2T2TH40-F1
#
_cell.length_a   1.000
_cell.length_b   1.000
_cell.length_c   1.000
_cell.angle_alpha   90.00
_cell.angle_beta   90.00
_cell.angle_gamma   90.00
#
_symmetry.space_group_name_H-M   'P 1'
#
loop_
_entity.id
_entity.type
_entity.pdbx_description
1 polymer ?
#
loop_
_entity_poly.entity_id
_entity_poly.type
_entity_poly.pdbx_seq_one_letter_code
_entity_poly.pdbx_strand_id
1 'polypeptide(L)'
;MPRGCPSPDVPSTTSSTRPDASVQIDTLHADLDERLAALRDDPAPVDRSRERVKDASTDGEAHYGISTGFGALAQKKVPHEELEILQRNLVFSHAVGVGDLVVPKALSRLILHLKIHALGFGYSGVSRTTFDRLLLFAERDLIPAIPSQGSVGAVGDLAPLAHLALPLLGEGQFWTEDGTDVRPAERCSTMPELPLRSWPASPSGASTCFWRATTACRSCGVRSLIA
;
A
#
# COMPACT_ATOMS: atom_id res chain seq x y z
N MET A 1 -27.49 50.12 3.47
CA MET A 1 -27.75 48.86 2.74
C MET A 1 -26.54 48.55 1.88
N PRO A 2 -25.64 47.62 2.28
CA PRO A 2 -24.48 47.27 1.47
C PRO A 2 -24.91 46.34 0.33
N ARG A 3 -24.36 46.57 -0.87
CA ARG A 3 -24.62 45.80 -2.09
C ARG A 3 -23.88 44.46 -2.00
N GLY A 4 -24.57 43.34 -2.19
CA GLY A 4 -23.98 42.00 -2.19
C GLY A 4 -23.13 41.77 -3.45
N CYS A 5 -21.94 41.19 -3.27
CA CYS A 5 -21.12 40.69 -4.38
C CYS A 5 -21.77 39.44 -5.00
N PRO A 6 -21.79 39.31 -6.34
CA PRO A 6 -22.23 38.08 -6.99
C PRO A 6 -21.21 36.95 -6.76
N SER A 7 -21.70 35.77 -6.40
CA SER A 7 -20.89 34.55 -6.28
C SER A 7 -20.45 34.06 -7.67
N PRO A 8 -19.22 33.55 -7.84
CA PRO A 8 -18.78 32.99 -9.11
C PRO A 8 -19.47 31.64 -9.35
N ASP A 9 -20.01 31.47 -10.55
CA ASP A 9 -20.61 30.22 -11.03
C ASP A 9 -19.57 29.09 -10.98
N VAL A 10 -19.86 28.05 -10.19
CA VAL A 10 -19.08 26.81 -10.18
C VAL A 10 -19.60 25.94 -11.32
N PRO A 11 -18.78 25.61 -12.34
CA PRO A 11 -19.22 24.75 -13.42
C PRO A 11 -19.56 23.36 -12.88
N SER A 12 -20.74 22.87 -13.26
CA SER A 12 -21.25 21.55 -12.94
C SER A 12 -20.31 20.49 -13.51
N THR A 13 -19.63 19.77 -12.63
CA THR A 13 -18.76 18.65 -13.00
C THR A 13 -19.61 17.53 -13.59
N THR A 14 -19.33 17.20 -14.85
CA THR A 14 -19.81 16.01 -15.53
C THR A 14 -19.48 14.77 -14.70
N SER A 15 -20.52 14.00 -14.36
CA SER A 15 -20.46 12.69 -13.73
C SER A 15 -19.59 11.73 -14.55
N SER A 16 -18.32 11.55 -14.17
CA SER A 16 -17.54 10.41 -14.65
C SER A 16 -18.03 9.16 -13.91
N THR A 17 -18.73 8.29 -14.62
CA THR A 17 -19.16 6.99 -14.13
C THR A 17 -17.90 6.20 -13.73
N ARG A 18 -17.72 5.98 -12.43
CA ARG A 18 -16.65 5.11 -11.91
C ARG A 18 -16.97 3.67 -12.35
N PRO A 19 -15.97 2.84 -12.71
CA PRO A 19 -16.20 1.40 -12.70
C PRO A 19 -16.68 1.04 -11.29
N ASP A 20 -17.82 0.36 -11.20
CA ASP A 20 -18.39 -0.06 -9.93
C ASP A 20 -17.36 -0.95 -9.24
N ALA A 21 -16.69 -0.35 -8.27
CA ALA A 21 -15.57 -0.90 -7.56
C ALA A 21 -16.03 -1.72 -6.35
N SER A 22 -17.33 -2.02 -6.26
CA SER A 22 -17.92 -2.64 -5.08
C SER A 22 -17.52 -4.11 -5.01
N VAL A 23 -17.02 -4.50 -3.84
CA VAL A 23 -16.72 -5.88 -3.46
C VAL A 23 -17.77 -6.25 -2.43
N GLN A 24 -18.52 -7.32 -2.68
CA GLN A 24 -19.56 -7.80 -1.75
C GLN A 24 -19.00 -8.94 -0.91
N ILE A 25 -19.53 -9.14 0.30
CA ILE A 25 -19.08 -10.24 1.19
C ILE A 25 -19.40 -11.61 0.56
N ASP A 26 -20.58 -11.74 -0.06
CA ASP A 26 -21.05 -13.01 -0.63
C ASP A 26 -20.24 -13.45 -1.86
N THR A 27 -19.66 -12.51 -2.60
CA THR A 27 -18.86 -12.73 -3.82
C THR A 27 -17.40 -12.31 -3.66
N LEU A 28 -16.96 -12.10 -2.41
CA LEU A 28 -15.70 -11.45 -2.04
C LEU A 28 -14.49 -11.91 -2.84
N HIS A 29 -14.28 -13.22 -2.94
CA HIS A 29 -13.12 -13.77 -3.64
C HIS A 29 -13.19 -13.52 -5.15
N ALA A 30 -14.36 -13.75 -5.76
CA ALA A 30 -14.56 -13.55 -7.20
C ALA A 30 -14.43 -12.06 -7.58
N ASP A 31 -15.05 -11.17 -6.80
CA ASP A 31 -14.98 -9.72 -7.02
C ASP A 31 -13.54 -9.20 -6.89
N LEU A 32 -12.78 -9.72 -5.92
CA LEU A 32 -11.38 -9.37 -5.76
C LEU A 32 -10.53 -9.86 -6.93
N ASP A 33 -10.73 -11.09 -7.40
CA ASP A 33 -9.97 -11.65 -8.52
C ASP A 33 -10.24 -10.86 -9.82
N GLU A 34 -11.50 -10.56 -10.12
CA GLU A 34 -11.89 -9.71 -11.26
C GLU A 34 -11.27 -8.31 -11.13
N ARG A 35 -11.32 -7.73 -9.94
CA ARG A 35 -10.77 -6.40 -9.72
C ARG A 35 -9.25 -6.36 -9.84
N LEU A 36 -8.55 -7.38 -9.35
CA LEU A 36 -7.10 -7.48 -9.51
C LEU A 36 -6.71 -7.63 -10.99
N ALA A 37 -7.48 -8.42 -11.77
CA ALA A 37 -7.29 -8.50 -13.22
C ALA A 37 -7.49 -7.14 -13.90
N ALA A 38 -8.58 -6.43 -13.60
CA ALA A 38 -8.83 -5.10 -14.15
C ALA A 38 -7.73 -4.07 -13.78
N LEU A 39 -7.19 -4.15 -12.56
CA LEU A 39 -6.09 -3.28 -12.10
C LEU A 39 -4.75 -3.58 -12.79
N ARG A 40 -4.54 -4.80 -13.29
CA ARG A 40 -3.37 -5.12 -14.13
C ARG A 40 -3.49 -4.49 -15.50
N ASP A 41 -4.68 -4.50 -16.08
CA ASP A 41 -4.95 -3.96 -17.40
C ASP A 41 -4.95 -2.42 -17.41
N ASP A 42 -5.54 -1.79 -16.38
CA ASP A 42 -5.56 -0.33 -16.21
C ASP A 42 -5.12 0.11 -14.79
N PRO A 43 -3.81 0.32 -14.57
CA PRO A 43 -3.28 0.85 -13.32
C PRO A 43 -3.25 2.39 -13.29
N ALA A 44 -3.90 3.10 -14.23
CA ALA A 44 -3.83 4.56 -14.30
C ALA A 44 -4.22 5.31 -13.01
N PRO A 45 -5.17 4.84 -12.17
CA PRO A 45 -5.42 5.45 -10.86
C PRO A 45 -4.19 5.44 -9.94
N VAL A 46 -3.41 4.36 -9.94
CA VAL A 46 -2.19 4.22 -9.14
C VAL A 46 -1.12 5.19 -9.63
N ASP A 47 -0.91 5.27 -10.95
CA ASP A 47 0.10 6.13 -11.55
C ASP A 47 -0.20 7.63 -11.29
N ARG A 48 -1.46 8.06 -11.46
CA ARG A 48 -1.87 9.44 -11.11
C ARG A 48 -1.70 9.76 -9.63
N SER A 49 -1.96 8.79 -8.74
CA SER A 49 -1.73 8.96 -7.30
C SER A 49 -0.25 9.18 -7.00
N ARG A 50 0.61 8.43 -7.71
CA ARG A 50 2.05 8.47 -7.52
C ARG A 50 2.67 9.79 -7.94
N GLU A 51 2.18 10.40 -9.02
CA GLU A 51 2.63 11.72 -9.48
C GLU A 51 2.47 12.77 -8.37
N ARG A 52 1.33 12.78 -7.67
CA ARG A 52 1.09 13.72 -6.56
C ARG A 52 2.09 13.56 -5.40
N VAL A 53 2.48 12.32 -5.09
CA VAL A 53 3.50 12.07 -4.06
C VAL A 53 4.88 12.50 -4.52
N LYS A 54 5.21 12.37 -5.81
CA LYS A 54 6.47 12.89 -6.36
C LYS A 54 6.52 14.41 -6.23
N ASP A 55 5.46 15.10 -6.63
CA ASP A 55 5.37 16.55 -6.52
C ASP A 55 5.54 17.00 -5.06
N ALA A 56 4.77 16.41 -4.15
CA ALA A 56 4.84 16.67 -2.70
C ALA A 56 6.20 16.32 -2.07
N SER A 57 6.97 15.38 -2.64
CA SER A 57 8.31 15.07 -2.14
C SER A 57 9.37 16.11 -2.53
N THR A 58 9.06 16.97 -3.50
CA THR A 58 10.02 17.92 -4.09
C THR A 58 9.67 19.39 -3.87
N ASP A 59 8.49 19.69 -3.33
CA ASP A 59 8.00 21.06 -3.13
C ASP A 59 8.61 21.79 -1.90
N GLY A 60 9.42 21.09 -1.09
CA GLY A 60 10.08 21.62 0.10
C GLY A 60 9.19 21.72 1.35
N GLU A 61 7.91 21.42 1.21
CA GLU A 61 6.92 21.46 2.28
C GLU A 61 6.94 20.18 3.14
N ALA A 62 6.42 20.31 4.37
CA ALA A 62 6.33 19.19 5.30
C ALA A 62 5.07 18.37 5.03
N HIS A 63 5.24 17.17 4.49
CA HIS A 63 4.15 16.24 4.22
C HIS A 63 4.30 15.00 5.11
N TYR A 64 3.31 14.76 5.97
CA TYR A 64 3.35 13.66 6.95
C TYR A 64 3.60 12.31 6.27
N GLY A 65 4.66 11.61 6.70
CA GLY A 65 5.03 10.30 6.17
C GLY A 65 5.54 10.32 4.72
N ILE A 66 5.71 11.49 4.10
CA ILE A 66 6.42 11.65 2.81
C ILE A 66 7.76 12.33 3.06
N SER A 67 7.77 13.49 3.71
CA SER A 67 8.98 14.27 4.04
C SER A 67 9.19 14.46 5.55
N THR A 68 8.39 13.79 6.39
CA THR A 68 8.53 13.80 7.85
C THR A 68 8.48 12.39 8.46
N GLY A 69 8.87 12.26 9.72
CA GLY A 69 8.80 11.02 10.49
C GLY A 69 7.38 10.54 10.82
N PHE A 70 7.26 9.44 11.57
CA PHE A 70 5.99 8.79 11.92
C PHE A 70 5.69 8.87 13.42
N GLY A 71 4.41 8.87 13.79
CA GLY A 71 3.98 8.84 15.19
C GLY A 71 4.51 10.04 15.97
N ALA A 72 5.25 9.78 17.06
CA ALA A 72 5.89 10.82 17.87
C ALA A 72 6.87 11.71 17.09
N LEU A 73 7.37 11.23 15.93
CA LEU A 73 8.31 11.95 15.07
C LEU A 73 7.62 12.66 13.88
N ALA A 74 6.30 12.77 13.88
CA ALA A 74 5.50 13.39 12.81
C ALA A 74 5.96 14.79 12.40
N GLN A 75 6.53 15.55 13.35
CA GLN A 75 6.96 16.95 13.15
C GLN A 75 8.43 17.07 12.70
N LYS A 76 9.20 15.97 12.71
CA LYS A 76 10.60 16.00 12.32
C LYS A 76 10.72 15.84 10.80
N LYS A 77 11.19 16.87 10.10
CA LYS A 77 11.55 16.78 8.68
C LYS A 77 12.67 15.76 8.49
N VAL A 78 12.60 15.00 7.41
CA VAL A 78 13.61 14.00 7.03
C VAL A 78 14.21 14.42 5.69
N PRO A 79 15.56 14.47 5.58
CA PRO A 79 16.22 14.77 4.31
C PRO A 79 15.81 13.79 3.21
N HIS A 80 15.76 14.26 1.97
CA HIS A 80 15.28 13.47 0.83
C HIS A 80 16.14 12.20 0.61
N GLU A 81 17.45 12.32 0.82
CA GLU A 81 18.43 11.24 0.76
C GLU A 81 18.25 10.17 1.85
N GLU A 82 17.60 10.50 2.97
CA GLU A 82 17.32 9.57 4.07
C GLU A 82 15.94 8.91 3.94
N LEU A 83 15.08 9.36 3.01
CA LEU A 83 13.72 8.85 2.88
C LEU A 83 13.69 7.35 2.55
N GLU A 84 14.59 6.86 1.71
CA GLU A 84 14.65 5.43 1.41
C GLU A 84 14.95 4.59 2.66
N ILE A 85 15.94 5.03 3.44
CA ILE A 85 16.33 4.38 4.70
C ILE A 85 15.19 4.44 5.72
N LEU A 86 14.53 5.59 5.84
CA LEU A 86 13.36 5.77 6.70
C LEU A 86 12.26 4.76 6.36
N GLN A 87 11.92 4.64 5.07
CA GLN A 87 10.84 3.76 4.61
C GLN A 87 11.20 2.29 4.81
N ARG A 88 12.46 1.91 4.55
CA ARG A 88 12.98 0.56 4.85
C ARG A 88 12.87 0.27 6.34
N ASN A 89 13.42 1.14 7.17
CA ASN A 89 13.43 0.96 8.63
C ASN A 89 12.02 0.94 9.22
N LEU A 90 11.06 1.64 8.62
CA LEU A 90 9.67 1.59 9.05
C LEU A 90 9.10 0.16 8.94
N VAL A 91 9.34 -0.53 7.82
CA VAL A 91 8.93 -1.93 7.65
C VAL A 91 9.59 -2.83 8.69
N PHE A 92 10.92 -2.75 8.85
CA PHE A 92 11.65 -3.59 9.80
C PHE A 92 11.24 -3.35 11.26
N SER A 93 11.12 -2.08 11.68
CA SER A 93 10.76 -1.72 13.06
C SER A 93 9.34 -2.14 13.44
N HIS A 94 8.46 -2.36 12.46
CA HIS A 94 7.08 -2.80 12.70
C HIS A 94 6.88 -4.28 12.39
N ALA A 95 7.88 -4.98 11.84
CA ALA A 95 7.90 -6.43 11.69
C ALA A 95 8.18 -7.14 13.02
N VAL A 96 7.39 -6.81 14.04
CA VAL A 96 7.51 -7.31 15.43
C VAL A 96 6.47 -8.39 15.75
N GLY A 97 5.79 -8.89 14.72
CA GLY A 97 4.84 -9.99 14.82
C GLY A 97 5.50 -11.27 15.35
N VAL A 98 4.80 -11.97 16.24
CA VAL A 98 5.26 -13.18 16.93
C VAL A 98 4.14 -14.23 16.98
N GLY A 99 4.45 -15.36 17.61
CA GLY A 99 3.54 -16.49 17.75
C GLY A 99 3.58 -17.39 16.53
N ASP A 100 2.82 -18.49 16.62
CA ASP A 100 2.67 -19.43 15.51
C ASP A 100 2.12 -18.70 14.28
N LEU A 101 2.41 -19.23 13.10
CA LEU A 101 1.84 -18.79 11.84
C LEU A 101 0.37 -19.19 11.76
N VAL A 102 -0.46 -18.59 12.61
CA VAL A 102 -1.88 -18.97 12.74
C VAL A 102 -2.70 -18.42 11.59
N VAL A 103 -2.24 -17.40 10.85
CA VAL A 103 -2.94 -16.91 9.66
C VAL A 103 -2.78 -17.96 8.56
N PRO A 104 -3.82 -18.75 8.23
CA PRO A 104 -3.69 -19.77 7.20
C PRO A 104 -3.33 -19.08 5.88
N LYS A 105 -2.63 -19.78 4.98
CA LYS A 105 -2.26 -19.25 3.65
C LYS A 105 -3.45 -18.54 2.96
N ALA A 106 -4.65 -19.10 3.07
CA ALA A 106 -5.88 -18.51 2.53
C ALA A 106 -6.20 -17.11 3.09
N LEU A 107 -6.02 -16.89 4.40
CA LEU A 107 -6.26 -15.59 5.02
C LEU A 107 -5.14 -14.60 4.68
N SER A 108 -3.88 -15.04 4.64
CA SER A 108 -2.77 -14.19 4.15
C SER A 108 -3.00 -13.75 2.70
N ARG A 109 -3.51 -14.66 1.85
CA ARG A 109 -3.88 -14.36 0.46
C ARG A 109 -5.00 -13.32 0.40
N LEU A 110 -6.04 -13.48 1.23
CA LEU A 110 -7.12 -12.51 1.30
C LEU A 110 -6.62 -11.12 1.73
N ILE A 111 -5.74 -11.05 2.74
CA ILE A 111 -5.11 -9.79 3.17
C ILE A 111 -4.32 -9.15 2.01
N LEU A 112 -3.56 -9.94 1.25
CA LEU A 112 -2.84 -9.47 0.07
C LEU A 112 -3.80 -8.90 -1.00
N HIS A 113 -4.87 -9.63 -1.34
CA HIS A 113 -5.83 -9.21 -2.36
C HIS A 113 -6.57 -7.93 -1.95
N LEU A 114 -7.05 -7.86 -0.71
CA LEU A 114 -7.66 -6.65 -0.14
C LEU A 114 -6.67 -5.48 -0.15
N LYS A 115 -5.39 -5.74 0.11
CA LYS A 115 -4.38 -4.70 0.08
C LYS A 115 -4.18 -4.14 -1.33
N ILE A 116 -4.06 -5.01 -2.33
CA ILE A 116 -3.93 -4.61 -3.73
C ILE A 116 -5.18 -3.83 -4.17
N HIS A 117 -6.37 -4.35 -3.87
CA HIS A 117 -7.64 -3.69 -4.14
C HIS A 117 -7.67 -2.26 -3.57
N ALA A 118 -7.29 -2.11 -2.30
CA ALA A 118 -7.28 -0.83 -1.63
C ALA A 118 -6.25 0.15 -2.23
N LEU A 119 -5.06 -0.33 -2.61
CA LEU A 119 -4.06 0.48 -3.30
C LEU A 119 -4.54 0.91 -4.70
N GLY A 120 -5.28 0.04 -5.38
CA GLY A 120 -5.84 0.24 -6.71
C GLY A 120 -6.88 1.36 -6.80
N PHE A 121 -7.41 1.85 -5.68
CA PHE A 121 -8.24 3.06 -5.69
C PHE A 121 -7.46 4.33 -6.07
N GLY A 122 -6.13 4.32 -6.02
CA GLY A 122 -5.31 5.46 -6.45
C GLY A 122 -5.27 6.62 -5.45
N TYR A 123 -5.38 6.33 -4.15
CA TYR A 123 -5.28 7.34 -3.09
C TYR A 123 -4.10 7.12 -2.14
N SER A 124 -3.31 6.08 -2.37
CA SER A 124 -2.18 5.73 -1.50
C SER A 124 -0.87 6.40 -1.91
N GLY A 125 -0.64 6.64 -3.20
CA GLY A 125 0.65 7.11 -3.73
C GLY A 125 1.74 6.04 -3.89
N VAL A 126 1.34 4.76 -3.86
CA VAL A 126 2.26 3.62 -4.03
C VAL A 126 2.99 3.68 -5.38
N SER A 127 4.25 3.21 -5.42
CA SER A 127 4.99 3.15 -6.68
C SER A 127 4.41 2.08 -7.61
N ARG A 128 4.44 2.33 -8.92
CA ARG A 128 4.03 1.35 -9.93
C ARG A 128 4.77 0.02 -9.77
N THR A 129 6.08 0.07 -9.59
CA THR A 129 6.93 -1.11 -9.39
C THR A 129 6.53 -1.91 -8.14
N THR A 130 6.16 -1.25 -7.04
CA THR A 130 5.65 -1.92 -5.84
C THR A 130 4.30 -2.57 -6.08
N PHE A 131 3.40 -1.85 -6.75
CA PHE A 131 2.04 -2.32 -7.04
C PHE A 131 2.06 -3.55 -7.96
N ASP A 132 2.83 -3.49 -9.05
CA ASP A 132 3.00 -4.60 -9.98
C ASP A 132 3.60 -5.85 -9.30
N ARG A 133 4.52 -5.66 -8.34
CA ARG A 133 5.07 -6.78 -7.56
C ARG A 133 4.02 -7.45 -6.67
N LEU A 134 3.13 -6.67 -6.05
CA LEU A 134 2.04 -7.23 -5.25
C LEU A 134 1.04 -7.99 -6.14
N LEU A 135 0.72 -7.45 -7.31
CA LEU A 135 -0.09 -8.15 -8.32
C LEU A 135 0.55 -9.47 -8.75
N LEU A 136 1.87 -9.47 -8.96
CA LEU A 136 2.62 -10.68 -9.29
C LEU A 136 2.62 -11.70 -8.14
N PHE A 137 2.70 -11.25 -6.88
CA PHE A 137 2.56 -12.14 -5.73
C PHE A 137 1.20 -12.84 -5.71
N ALA A 138 0.12 -12.11 -5.99
CA ALA A 138 -1.23 -12.68 -6.09
C ALA A 138 -1.34 -13.66 -7.28
N GLU A 139 -0.85 -13.27 -8.45
CA GLU A 139 -0.89 -14.10 -9.67
C GLU A 139 -0.13 -15.43 -9.54
N ARG A 140 1.01 -15.41 -8.84
CA ARG A 140 1.91 -16.56 -8.70
C ARG A 140 1.71 -17.35 -7.42
N ASP A 141 0.66 -17.03 -6.66
CA ASP A 141 0.38 -17.60 -5.34
C ASP A 141 1.58 -17.53 -4.36
N LEU A 142 2.37 -16.46 -4.47
CA LEU A 142 3.49 -16.16 -3.58
C LEU A 142 2.96 -15.40 -2.37
N ILE A 143 2.38 -16.15 -1.44
CA ILE A 143 1.63 -15.57 -0.32
C ILE A 143 2.54 -15.32 0.89
N PRO A 144 2.75 -14.07 1.33
CA PRO A 144 3.57 -13.78 2.50
C PRO A 144 3.04 -14.47 3.76
N ALA A 145 3.96 -15.01 4.56
CA ALA A 145 3.65 -15.56 5.86
C ALA A 145 3.50 -14.43 6.88
N ILE A 146 2.38 -14.44 7.62
CA ILE A 146 2.03 -13.37 8.56
C ILE A 146 1.89 -13.99 9.96
N PRO A 147 2.68 -13.56 10.95
CA PRO A 147 2.54 -14.02 12.33
C PRO A 147 1.20 -13.62 12.93
N SER A 148 0.74 -14.41 13.91
CA SER A 148 -0.60 -14.29 14.48
C SER A 148 -0.76 -13.18 15.53
N GLN A 149 0.33 -12.78 16.18
CA GLN A 149 0.32 -11.78 17.23
C GLN A 149 1.23 -10.61 16.86
N GLY A 150 0.96 -9.44 17.45
CA GLY A 150 1.78 -8.24 17.28
C GLY A 150 1.00 -7.00 16.85
N SER A 151 -0.22 -7.15 16.33
CA SER A 151 -1.14 -6.01 16.21
C SER A 151 -1.78 -5.71 17.56
N VAL A 152 -1.86 -4.42 17.90
CA VAL A 152 -2.59 -3.92 19.08
C VAL A 152 -4.01 -3.45 18.74
N GLY A 153 -4.49 -3.72 17.52
CA GLY A 153 -5.84 -3.37 17.07
C GLY A 153 -6.12 -1.86 16.98
N ALA A 154 -5.08 -1.03 16.98
CA ALA A 154 -5.19 0.41 16.72
C ALA A 154 -5.27 0.69 15.20
N VAL A 155 -5.39 1.96 14.81
CA VAL A 155 -5.46 2.41 13.41
C VAL A 155 -4.24 1.92 12.61
N GLY A 156 -4.45 0.79 11.91
CA GLY A 156 -3.46 0.11 11.09
C GLY A 156 -2.92 -1.14 11.78
N ASP A 157 -3.21 -2.31 11.21
CA ASP A 157 -2.56 -3.57 11.55
C ASP A 157 -1.10 -3.56 11.10
N LEU A 158 -0.28 -2.77 11.81
CA LEU A 158 1.09 -2.48 11.40
C LEU A 158 1.97 -3.74 11.46
N ALA A 159 1.85 -4.59 12.48
CA ALA A 159 2.68 -5.80 12.49
C ALA A 159 2.33 -6.79 11.36
N PRO A 160 1.05 -7.12 11.11
CA PRO A 160 0.67 -7.97 9.97
C PRO A 160 1.06 -7.41 8.61
N LEU A 161 0.84 -6.12 8.38
CA LEU A 161 1.17 -5.49 7.12
C LEU A 161 2.70 -5.35 6.93
N ALA A 162 3.50 -5.16 7.99
CA ALA A 162 4.97 -5.23 7.86
C ALA A 162 5.40 -6.58 7.30
N HIS A 163 4.85 -7.66 7.85
CA HIS A 163 5.16 -9.02 7.40
C HIS A 163 4.69 -9.28 5.97
N LEU A 164 3.56 -8.70 5.56
CA LEU A 164 3.11 -8.72 4.17
C LEU A 164 4.09 -7.99 3.23
N ALA A 165 4.74 -6.92 3.69
CA ALA A 165 5.68 -6.12 2.90
C ALA A 165 7.12 -6.66 2.88
N LEU A 166 7.57 -7.42 3.90
CA LEU A 166 8.95 -7.90 4.01
C LEU A 166 9.46 -8.61 2.73
N PRO A 167 8.67 -9.48 2.05
CA PRO A 167 9.16 -10.15 0.85
C PRO A 167 9.44 -9.22 -0.33
N LEU A 168 8.83 -8.03 -0.36
CA LEU A 168 9.15 -7.00 -1.34
C LEU A 168 10.58 -6.46 -1.17
N LEU A 169 11.14 -6.57 0.04
CA LEU A 169 12.51 -6.19 0.39
C LEU A 169 13.49 -7.38 0.31
N GLY A 170 13.03 -8.56 -0.13
CA GLY A 170 13.81 -9.80 -0.13
C GLY A 170 13.88 -10.49 1.24
N GLU A 171 13.09 -10.05 2.21
CA GLU A 171 13.13 -10.48 3.60
C GLU A 171 11.86 -11.22 4.01
N GLY A 172 11.83 -11.79 5.20
CA GLY A 172 10.66 -12.51 5.68
C GLY A 172 10.44 -13.81 4.91
N GLN A 173 9.19 -14.27 4.84
CA GLN A 173 8.86 -15.62 4.40
C GLN A 173 7.59 -15.65 3.54
N PHE A 174 7.51 -16.64 2.66
CA PHE A 174 6.30 -17.03 1.94
C PHE A 174 5.78 -18.36 2.45
N TRP A 175 4.48 -18.56 2.38
CA TRP A 175 3.90 -19.89 2.50
C TRP A 175 4.38 -20.80 1.37
N THR A 176 4.57 -22.07 1.70
CA THR A 176 4.71 -23.16 0.73
C THR A 176 3.44 -23.33 -0.11
N GLU A 177 3.57 -23.99 -1.26
CA GLU A 177 2.45 -24.19 -2.18
C GLU A 177 1.28 -24.94 -1.53
N ASP A 178 1.58 -26.01 -0.79
CA ASP A 178 0.65 -26.79 0.03
C ASP A 178 0.19 -26.08 1.30
N GLY A 179 0.84 -24.97 1.68
CA GLY A 179 0.46 -24.15 2.83
C GLY A 179 0.74 -24.80 4.18
N THR A 180 1.60 -25.82 4.23
CA THR A 180 1.93 -26.53 5.48
C THR A 180 3.17 -25.99 6.19
N ASP A 181 4.02 -25.29 5.46
CA ASP A 181 5.28 -24.70 5.97
C ASP A 181 5.58 -23.35 5.30
N VAL A 182 6.67 -22.69 5.68
CA VAL A 182 7.13 -21.43 5.11
C VAL A 182 8.55 -21.50 4.57
N ARG A 183 8.85 -20.65 3.58
CA ARG A 183 10.16 -20.56 2.94
C ARG A 183 10.66 -19.12 2.97
N PRO A 184 11.96 -18.87 3.24
CA PRO A 184 12.52 -17.53 3.19
C PRO A 184 12.36 -16.86 1.82
N ALA A 185 11.95 -15.59 1.81
CA ALA A 185 11.75 -14.82 0.57
C ALA A 185 13.04 -14.66 -0.24
N GLU A 186 14.19 -14.58 0.42
CA GLU A 186 15.52 -14.54 -0.22
C GLU A 186 15.74 -15.73 -1.17
N ARG A 187 15.21 -16.92 -0.85
CA ARG A 187 15.37 -18.09 -1.74
C ARG A 187 14.51 -18.00 -2.99
N CYS A 188 13.39 -17.28 -2.95
CA CYS A 188 12.54 -17.00 -4.11
C CYS A 188 13.17 -15.97 -5.06
N SER A 189 14.22 -15.24 -4.65
CA SER A 189 14.97 -14.29 -5.50
C SER A 189 15.80 -14.96 -6.60
N THR A 190 15.94 -16.29 -6.54
CA THR A 190 16.65 -17.10 -7.54
C THR A 190 15.72 -17.62 -8.65
N MET A 191 14.42 -17.34 -8.57
CA MET A 191 13.49 -17.66 -9.64
C MET A 191 13.78 -16.74 -10.84
N PRO A 192 14.03 -17.27 -12.05
CA PRO A 192 14.33 -16.45 -13.23
C PRO A 192 13.22 -15.46 -13.60
N GLU A 193 12.02 -15.65 -13.06
CA GLU A 193 10.82 -14.83 -13.28
C GLU A 193 10.67 -13.66 -12.28
N LEU A 194 11.56 -13.54 -11.30
CA LEU A 194 11.53 -12.52 -10.25
C LEU A 194 12.94 -11.98 -9.97
N PRO A 195 13.43 -10.97 -10.71
CA PRO A 195 14.62 -10.24 -10.30
C PRO A 195 14.27 -9.38 -9.08
N LEU A 196 14.19 -10.00 -7.89
CA LEU A 196 14.10 -9.31 -6.60
C LEU A 196 15.39 -8.51 -6.30
N ARG A 197 16.40 -8.59 -7.17
CA ARG A 197 17.71 -7.93 -7.01
C ARG A 197 17.71 -6.41 -7.11
N SER A 198 16.58 -5.76 -7.42
CA SER A 198 16.53 -4.30 -7.34
C SER A 198 15.13 -3.81 -7.01
N TRP A 199 14.74 -3.91 -5.74
CA TRP A 199 13.85 -2.88 -5.20
C TRP A 199 14.52 -1.51 -5.40
N PRO A 200 13.83 -0.51 -5.98
CA PRO A 200 14.49 0.62 -6.59
C PRO A 200 15.06 1.59 -5.56
N ALA A 201 16.24 2.13 -5.90
CA ALA A 201 16.84 3.35 -5.38
C ALA A 201 16.02 4.60 -5.76
N SER A 202 14.74 4.64 -5.41
CA SER A 202 13.88 5.81 -5.57
C SER A 202 13.35 6.25 -4.20
N PRO A 203 13.77 7.41 -3.68
CA PRO A 203 13.53 7.85 -2.30
C PRO A 203 12.07 8.10 -1.91
N SER A 204 11.12 8.05 -2.85
CA SER A 204 9.71 8.39 -2.60
C SER A 204 8.83 7.17 -2.25
N GLY A 205 8.47 7.02 -0.98
CA GLY A 205 7.10 6.64 -0.56
C GLY A 205 6.64 5.18 -0.62
N ALA A 206 7.51 4.17 -0.67
CA ALA A 206 7.00 2.79 -0.80
C ALA A 206 6.34 2.21 0.47
N SER A 207 6.74 2.64 1.68
CA SER A 207 6.23 2.08 2.94
C SER A 207 5.01 2.83 3.47
N THR A 208 4.99 4.17 3.51
CA THR A 208 3.84 4.96 4.02
C THR A 208 2.53 4.65 3.28
N CYS A 209 2.62 4.54 1.96
CA CYS A 209 1.52 4.22 1.07
C CYS A 209 1.03 2.78 1.27
N PHE A 210 1.94 1.88 1.65
CA PHE A 210 1.62 0.52 2.05
C PHE A 210 0.98 0.47 3.46
N TRP A 211 1.23 1.42 4.35
CA TRP A 211 0.62 1.44 5.68
C TRP A 211 -0.79 2.04 5.70
N ARG A 212 -1.04 3.07 4.89
CA ARG A 212 -2.32 3.79 4.88
C ARG A 212 -3.14 3.46 3.63
N ALA A 213 -3.97 2.43 3.73
CA ALA A 213 -5.13 2.28 2.84
C ALA A 213 -6.34 3.11 3.32
N THR A 214 -6.35 3.56 4.58
CA THR A 214 -7.57 4.07 5.24
C THR A 214 -7.48 5.49 5.82
N THR A 215 -6.33 6.18 5.75
CA THR A 215 -6.23 7.53 6.37
C THR A 215 -5.82 8.59 5.35
N ALA A 216 -6.83 9.32 4.88
CA ALA A 216 -6.74 10.47 3.99
C ALA A 216 -5.63 11.45 4.37
N CYS A 217 -4.82 11.85 3.38
CA CYS A 217 -3.97 13.02 3.48
C CYS A 217 -4.85 14.28 3.42
N ARG A 218 -5.11 14.90 4.58
CA ARG A 218 -5.95 16.11 4.69
C ARG A 218 -5.36 17.31 3.93
N SER A 219 -4.07 17.35 3.64
CA SER A 219 -3.43 18.43 2.88
C SER A 219 -3.63 18.33 1.36
N CYS A 220 -4.00 17.15 0.83
CA CYS A 220 -4.14 16.91 -0.61
C CYS A 220 -5.58 16.99 -1.14
N GLY A 221 -6.55 17.45 -0.33
CA GLY A 221 -7.94 17.63 -0.78
C GLY A 221 -8.70 16.33 -1.13
N VAL A 222 -8.16 15.15 -0.79
CA VAL A 222 -8.85 13.86 -0.98
C VAL A 222 -9.84 13.67 0.16
N ARG A 223 -11.14 13.78 -0.15
CA ARG A 223 -12.21 13.48 0.82
C ARG A 223 -12.17 12.00 1.20
N SER A 224 -12.24 11.74 2.50
CA SER A 224 -12.30 10.41 3.11
C SER A 224 -13.44 9.60 2.49
N LEU A 225 -13.16 8.37 2.08
CA LEU A 225 -14.17 7.33 1.90
C LEU A 225 -13.88 6.27 2.96
N ILE A 226 -14.96 5.89 3.65
CA ILE A 226 -15.04 5.00 4.82
C ILE A 226 -14.94 5.75 6.15
N ALA A 227 -16.02 5.60 6.92
CA ALA A 227 -16.29 6.13 8.25
C ALA A 227 -15.59 5.32 9.34
#